data_AF-A0A8T5KL07-F1
#
_entry.id   AF-A0A8T5KL07-F1
#
_cell.length_a   1.000
_cell.length_b   1.000
_cell.length_c   1.000
_cell.angle_alpha   90.00
_cell.angle_beta   90.00
_cell.angle_gamma   90.00
#
_symmetry.space_group_name_H-M   'P 1'
#
loop_
_entity.id
_entity.type
_entity.pdbx_description
1 polymer ?
#
loop_
_entity_poly.entity_id
_entity_poly.type
_entity_poly.pdbx_seq_one_letter_code
_entity_poly.pdbx_strand_id
1 'polypeptide(L)'
;MLSINKLADGLAKKLINNPEYYRVGVTELPSGATVIDTGVEAHGGYDAGLMVTRIAMGGLGKAELQYADYGGLQLPSVVVSTDHPAVALFGAQLAGWKIKPEGYRADGSGPARALANKP
;
A
#
# COMPACT_ATOMS: atom_id res chain seq x y z
N MET A 1 5.86 -9.52 19.77
CA MET A 1 5.11 -8.32 19.36
C MET A 1 4.97 -8.32 17.83
N LEU A 2 3.81 -7.98 17.29
CA LEU A 2 3.56 -7.93 15.83
C LEU A 2 4.39 -6.81 15.18
N SER A 3 4.94 -7.05 13.99
CA SER A 3 5.69 -6.05 13.22
C SER A 3 4.97 -5.77 11.89
N ILE A 4 4.33 -4.62 11.80
CA ILE A 4 3.63 -4.19 10.57
C ILE A 4 4.56 -4.02 9.37
N ASN A 5 5.85 -3.73 9.60
CA ASN A 5 6.85 -3.65 8.53
C ASN A 5 7.15 -5.04 7.95
N LYS A 6 7.34 -6.06 8.80
CA LYS A 6 7.59 -7.43 8.33
C LYS A 6 6.38 -8.04 7.62
N LEU A 7 5.17 -7.76 8.11
CA LEU A 7 3.94 -8.22 7.46
C LEU A 7 3.74 -7.57 6.09
N ALA A 8 3.90 -6.26 5.99
CA ALA A 8 3.81 -5.54 4.73
C ALA A 8 4.93 -5.89 3.74
N ASP A 9 6.15 -6.15 4.22
CA ASP A 9 7.27 -6.63 3.39
C ASP A 9 6.92 -7.96 2.71
N GLY A 10 6.26 -8.88 3.42
CA GLY A 10 5.75 -10.12 2.83
C GLY A 10 4.75 -9.88 1.69
N LEU A 11 3.96 -8.81 1.75
CA LEU A 11 3.05 -8.42 0.67
C LEU A 11 3.78 -7.72 -0.47
N ALA A 12 4.72 -6.82 -0.17
CA ALA A 12 5.56 -6.15 -1.17
C ALA A 12 6.35 -7.16 -2.01
N LYS A 13 6.90 -8.20 -1.37
CA LYS A 13 7.58 -9.31 -2.05
C LYS A 13 6.69 -10.06 -3.04
N LYS A 14 5.37 -10.12 -2.83
CA LYS A 14 4.46 -10.72 -3.82
C LYS A 14 4.41 -9.90 -5.11
N LEU A 15 4.37 -8.56 -4.99
CA LEU A 15 4.46 -7.65 -6.14
C LEU A 15 5.81 -7.80 -6.86
N ILE A 16 6.90 -7.79 -6.09
CA ILE A 16 8.27 -7.91 -6.62
C ILE A 16 8.46 -9.22 -7.39
N ASN A 17 7.92 -10.33 -6.86
CA ASN A 17 8.09 -11.66 -7.45
C ASN A 17 7.14 -11.92 -8.65
N ASN A 18 6.09 -11.11 -8.85
CA ASN A 18 5.10 -11.32 -9.91
C ASN A 18 4.69 -9.99 -10.59
N PRO A 19 5.65 -9.20 -11.11
CA PRO A 19 5.38 -7.84 -11.58
C PRO A 19 4.43 -7.82 -12.78
N GLU A 20 4.51 -8.80 -13.69
CA GLU A 20 3.62 -8.92 -14.85
C GLU A 20 2.16 -9.16 -14.45
N TYR A 21 1.93 -10.05 -13.48
CA TYR A 21 0.59 -10.35 -12.97
C TYR A 21 -0.07 -9.12 -12.37
N TYR A 22 0.67 -8.37 -11.54
CA TYR A 22 0.17 -7.14 -10.93
C TYR A 22 0.23 -5.93 -11.88
N ARG A 23 0.88 -6.07 -13.04
CA ARG A 23 1.13 -5.01 -14.03
C ARG A 23 1.87 -3.81 -13.43
N VAL A 24 2.88 -4.09 -12.60
CA VAL A 24 3.70 -3.11 -11.88
C VAL A 24 5.14 -3.07 -12.42
N GLY A 25 5.80 -1.92 -12.31
CA GLY A 25 7.23 -1.78 -12.57
C GLY A 25 8.02 -2.04 -11.28
N VAL A 26 9.16 -2.71 -11.37
CA VAL A 26 10.04 -2.96 -10.21
C VAL A 26 11.47 -2.58 -10.59
N THR A 27 12.03 -1.64 -9.84
CA THR A 27 13.37 -1.11 -10.08
C THR A 27 14.16 -1.08 -8.79
N GLU A 28 15.35 -1.66 -8.78
CA GLU A 28 16.31 -1.48 -7.69
C GLU A 28 17.19 -0.27 -7.99
N LEU A 29 17.27 0.65 -7.03
CA LEU A 29 18.10 1.85 -7.12
C LEU A 29 19.55 1.55 -6.70
N PRO A 30 20.54 2.39 -7.09
CA PRO A 30 21.92 2.22 -6.66
C PRO A 30 22.14 2.22 -5.14
N SER A 31 21.20 2.75 -4.36
CA SER A 31 21.21 2.71 -2.90
C SER A 31 20.78 1.36 -2.30
N GLY A 32 20.35 0.40 -3.14
CA GLY A 32 19.72 -0.86 -2.72
C GLY A 32 18.24 -0.74 -2.37
N ALA A 33 17.64 0.45 -2.52
CA ALA A 33 16.20 0.62 -2.32
C ALA A 33 15.43 0.09 -3.53
N THR A 34 14.37 -0.68 -3.30
CA THR A 34 13.45 -1.12 -4.35
C THR A 34 12.27 -0.17 -4.49
N VAL A 35 12.03 0.31 -5.70
CA VAL A 35 10.85 1.08 -6.08
C VAL A 35 9.90 0.15 -6.84
N ILE A 36 8.64 0.10 -6.38
CA ILE A 36 7.56 -0.60 -7.07
C ILE A 36 6.64 0.47 -7.63
N ASP A 37 6.68 0.69 -8.94
CA ASP A 37 5.77 1.59 -9.63
C ASP A 37 4.43 0.89 -9.86
N THR A 38 3.38 1.39 -9.21
CA THR A 38 2.04 0.82 -9.28
C THR A 38 1.06 1.68 -10.08
N GLY A 39 1.51 2.73 -10.77
CA GLY A 39 0.59 3.61 -11.49
C GLY A 39 1.13 4.93 -12.07
N VAL A 40 2.45 5.17 -12.07
CA VAL A 40 3.06 6.34 -12.70
C VAL A 40 3.31 6.06 -14.18
N GLU A 41 4.22 5.13 -14.48
CA GLU A 41 4.47 4.62 -15.83
C GLU A 41 3.86 3.23 -16.00
N ALA A 42 3.86 2.43 -14.92
CA ALA A 42 3.20 1.14 -14.87
C ALA A 42 1.68 1.29 -14.96
N HIS A 43 1.03 0.37 -15.67
CA HIS A 43 -0.41 0.42 -15.82
C HIS A 43 -1.16 0.13 -14.51
N GLY A 44 -0.64 -0.77 -13.67
CA GLY A 44 -1.32 -1.24 -12.47
C GLY A 44 -2.66 -1.94 -12.76
N GLY A 45 -3.53 -1.97 -11.76
CA GLY A 45 -4.85 -2.60 -11.83
C GLY A 45 -5.45 -2.85 -10.45
N TYR A 46 -6.61 -3.53 -10.41
CA TYR A 46 -7.31 -3.79 -9.15
C TYR A 46 -6.46 -4.56 -8.14
N ASP A 47 -5.80 -5.63 -8.56
CA ASP A 47 -4.97 -6.43 -7.65
C ASP A 47 -3.76 -5.66 -7.11
N ALA A 48 -3.14 -4.82 -7.93
CA ALA A 48 -2.07 -3.92 -7.48
C ALA A 48 -2.61 -2.91 -6.46
N GLY A 49 -3.76 -2.28 -6.73
CA GLY A 49 -4.41 -1.35 -5.81
C GLY A 49 -4.78 -2.00 -4.47
N LEU A 50 -5.39 -3.19 -4.49
CA LEU A 50 -5.72 -3.95 -3.29
C LEU A 50 -4.45 -4.31 -2.50
N MET A 51 -3.35 -4.66 -3.18
CA MET A 51 -2.09 -4.93 -2.51
C MET A 51 -1.50 -3.68 -1.86
N VAL A 52 -1.51 -2.54 -2.56
CA VAL A 52 -1.08 -1.24 -2.01
C VAL A 52 -1.91 -0.87 -0.78
N THR A 53 -3.23 -1.07 -0.81
CA THR A 53 -4.10 -0.83 0.36
C THR A 53 -3.69 -1.70 1.56
N ARG A 54 -3.50 -3.01 1.35
CA ARG A 54 -3.08 -3.94 2.42
C ARG A 54 -1.69 -3.60 2.97
N ILE A 55 -0.76 -3.19 2.11
CA ILE A 55 0.59 -2.72 2.49
C ILE A 55 0.49 -1.43 3.30
N ALA A 56 -0.33 -0.46 2.86
CA ALA A 56 -0.54 0.79 3.59
C ALA A 56 -1.11 0.53 4.99
N MET A 57 -1.98 -0.47 5.14
CA MET A 57 -2.51 -0.93 6.44
C MET A 57 -1.53 -1.80 7.24
N GLY A 58 -0.26 -1.90 6.83
CA GLY A 58 0.78 -2.63 7.56
C GLY A 58 0.59 -4.14 7.58
N GLY A 59 -0.17 -4.71 6.63
CA GLY A 59 -0.51 -6.13 6.57
C GLY A 59 -1.49 -6.61 7.63
N LEU A 60 -2.03 -5.71 8.47
CA LEU A 60 -3.07 -6.01 9.47
C LEU A 60 -4.49 -5.70 8.96
N GLY A 61 -4.60 -5.19 7.73
CA GLY A 61 -5.86 -4.95 7.04
C GLY A 61 -6.09 -5.91 5.89
N LYS A 62 -7.35 -6.27 5.67
CA LYS A 62 -7.82 -6.88 4.43
C LYS A 62 -8.47 -5.81 3.56
N ALA A 63 -8.32 -5.97 2.25
CA ALA A 63 -8.98 -5.19 1.23
C ALA A 63 -9.44 -6.16 0.15
N GLU A 64 -10.71 -6.18 -0.21
CA GLU A 64 -11.28 -7.09 -1.20
C GLU A 64 -12.16 -6.30 -2.16
N LEU A 65 -12.18 -6.71 -3.44
CA LEU A 65 -13.02 -6.06 -4.44
C LEU A 65 -14.38 -6.76 -4.50
N GLN A 66 -15.44 -5.98 -4.44
CA GLN A 66 -16.80 -6.41 -4.75
C GLN A 66 -17.45 -5.42 -5.72
N TYR A 67 -18.61 -5.77 -6.25
CA TYR A 67 -19.49 -4.83 -6.96
C TYR A 67 -20.68 -4.54 -6.07
N ALA A 68 -20.99 -3.27 -5.86
CA ALA A 68 -22.09 -2.83 -5.03
C ALA A 68 -23.05 -1.95 -5.84
N ASP A 69 -24.35 -2.07 -5.52
CA ASP A 69 -25.40 -1.23 -6.08
C ASP A 69 -25.52 0.08 -5.29
N TYR A 70 -25.45 1.20 -5.99
CA TYR A 70 -25.68 2.53 -5.44
C TYR A 70 -26.89 3.17 -6.12
N GLY A 71 -28.07 2.59 -5.94
CA GLY A 71 -29.32 3.10 -6.50
C GLY A 71 -29.45 2.80 -8.00
N GLY A 72 -29.14 1.56 -8.40
CA GLY A 72 -29.14 1.11 -9.80
C GLY A 72 -27.81 1.34 -10.53
N LEU A 73 -26.84 2.01 -9.90
CA LEU A 73 -25.49 2.16 -10.43
C LEU A 73 -24.56 1.12 -9.79
N GLN A 74 -24.13 0.14 -10.58
CA GLN A 74 -23.19 -0.89 -10.16
C GLN A 74 -21.74 -0.37 -10.24
N LEU A 75 -21.05 -0.29 -9.11
CA LEU A 75 -19.67 0.18 -9.03
C LEU A 75 -18.74 -0.81 -8.33
N PRO A 76 -17.48 -0.94 -8.78
CA PRO A 76 -16.44 -1.61 -8.02
C PRO A 76 -16.26 -0.90 -6.66
N SER A 77 -16.23 -1.68 -5.60
CA SER A 77 -16.16 -1.21 -4.22
C SER A 77 -15.12 -2.02 -3.46
N VAL A 78 -14.31 -1.35 -2.64
CA VAL A 78 -13.32 -2.01 -1.79
C VAL A 78 -13.92 -2.25 -0.41
N VAL A 79 -14.01 -3.51 -0.01
CA VAL A 79 -14.37 -3.91 1.36
C VAL A 79 -13.11 -3.97 2.19
N VAL A 80 -13.06 -3.20 3.27
CA VAL A 80 -11.91 -3.14 4.17
C VAL A 80 -12.30 -3.66 5.55
N SER A 81 -11.46 -4.52 6.12
CA SER A 81 -11.64 -5.02 7.49
C SER A 81 -10.31 -5.16 8.22
N THR A 82 -10.32 -4.99 9.55
CA THR A 82 -9.14 -5.17 10.41
C THR A 82 -9.56 -5.39 11.86
N ASP A 83 -8.86 -6.29 12.55
CA ASP A 83 -9.00 -6.50 14.00
C ASP A 83 -8.05 -5.57 14.80
N HIS A 84 -7.28 -4.72 14.12
CA HIS A 84 -6.27 -3.85 14.72
C HIS A 84 -6.43 -2.38 14.26
N PRO A 85 -7.60 -1.75 14.44
CA PRO A 85 -7.94 -0.48 13.78
C PRO A 85 -6.96 0.65 14.12
N ALA A 86 -6.55 0.81 15.38
CA ALA A 86 -5.61 1.87 15.76
C ALA A 86 -4.26 1.72 15.06
N VAL A 87 -3.74 0.50 15.00
CA VAL A 87 -2.43 0.21 14.41
C VAL A 87 -2.49 0.26 12.88
N ALA A 88 -3.49 -0.37 12.28
CA ALA A 88 -3.64 -0.46 10.82
C ALA A 88 -3.96 0.90 10.19
N LEU A 89 -4.87 1.67 10.81
CA LEU A 89 -5.35 2.92 10.24
C LEU A 89 -4.44 4.10 10.61
N PHE A 90 -4.20 4.35 11.90
CA PHE A 90 -3.41 5.51 12.33
C PHE A 90 -1.91 5.23 12.37
N GLY A 91 -1.51 4.05 12.86
CA GLY A 91 -0.10 3.65 12.95
C GLY A 91 0.56 3.33 11.60
N ALA A 92 -0.24 3.02 10.57
CA ALA A 92 0.25 2.69 9.23
C ALA A 92 -0.43 3.52 8.14
N GLN A 93 -1.71 3.27 7.84
CA GLN A 93 -2.37 3.73 6.60
C GLN A 93 -2.42 5.25 6.44
N LEU A 94 -2.59 6.00 7.54
CA LEU A 94 -2.62 7.46 7.53
C LEU A 94 -1.42 8.04 6.77
N ALA A 95 -1.70 8.96 5.85
CA ALA A 95 -0.70 9.69 5.05
C ALA A 95 -0.07 10.85 5.86
N GLY A 96 0.47 10.51 7.04
CA GLY A 96 0.96 11.48 8.01
C GLY A 96 2.37 12.02 7.73
N TRP A 97 3.20 11.26 7.00
CA TRP A 97 4.59 11.65 6.79
C TRP A 97 4.76 12.52 5.54
N LYS A 98 4.97 13.82 5.71
CA LYS A 98 5.40 14.69 4.60
C LYS A 98 6.84 14.39 4.17
N ILE A 99 7.03 13.87 2.95
CA ILE A 99 8.34 13.61 2.33
C ILE A 99 8.66 14.79 1.40
N LYS A 100 9.75 15.52 1.70
CA LYS A 100 10.12 16.76 0.99
C LYS A 100 11.64 16.94 0.82
N PRO A 101 12.35 16.02 0.14
CA PRO A 101 13.69 16.32 -0.35
C PRO A 101 13.62 17.36 -1.49
N GLU A 102 14.77 17.89 -1.90
CA GLU A 102 14.84 18.90 -2.96
C GLU A 102 14.16 18.41 -4.26
N GLY A 103 13.30 19.24 -4.84
CA GLY A 103 12.60 18.93 -6.09
C GLY A 103 11.48 17.88 -6.00
N TYR A 104 11.18 17.32 -4.82
CA TYR A 104 10.17 16.28 -4.67
C TYR A 104 9.24 16.52 -3.49
N ARG A 105 7.97 16.13 -3.64
CA ARG A 105 6.98 16.18 -2.57
C ARG A 105 6.03 14.99 -2.67
N ALA A 106 5.86 14.29 -1.56
CA ALA A 106 4.83 13.27 -1.40
C ALA A 106 4.30 13.22 0.03
N ASP A 107 3.09 12.68 0.16
CA ASP A 107 2.50 12.31 1.43
C ASP A 107 2.71 10.80 1.62
N GLY A 108 3.54 10.43 2.59
CA GLY A 108 3.91 9.07 2.91
C GLY A 108 2.92 8.42 3.88
N SER A 109 2.37 7.28 3.45
CA SER A 109 1.62 6.34 4.27
C SER A 109 2.44 5.07 4.55
N GLY A 110 1.91 4.22 5.41
CA GLY A 110 2.37 2.84 5.54
C GLY A 110 3.25 2.59 6.77
N PRO A 111 3.74 1.35 6.90
CA PRO A 111 4.31 0.84 8.13
C PRO A 111 5.66 1.48 8.51
N ALA A 112 6.35 2.11 7.56
CA ALA A 112 7.59 2.83 7.82
C ALA A 112 7.39 4.01 8.78
N ARG A 113 6.17 4.60 8.84
CA ARG A 113 5.82 5.67 9.78
C ARG A 113 6.02 5.27 11.24
N ALA A 114 5.73 4.01 11.58
CA ALA A 114 5.91 3.48 12.92
C ALA A 114 7.38 3.30 13.32
N LEU A 115 8.31 3.17 12.36
CA LEU A 115 9.75 3.18 12.63
C LEU A 115 10.28 4.61 12.74
N ALA A 116 9.81 5.49 11.86
CA ALA A 116 10.24 6.88 11.80
C ALA A 116 9.56 7.80 12.84
N ASN A 117 8.60 7.27 13.62
CA ASN A 117 7.75 8.01 14.55
C ASN A 117 7.15 9.28 13.93
N LYS A 118 6.55 9.13 12.74
CA LYS A 118 5.95 10.23 12.00
C LYS A 118 4.43 10.25 12.23
N PRO A 119 3.89 11.34 12.83
CA PRO A 119 2.44 11.49 13.02
C PRO A 119 1.75 11.46 11.66
#